data_AF-A0A9D0NZR8-F1
#
_entry.id   AF-A0A9D0NZR8-F1
#
_cell.length_a   1.000
_cell.length_b   1.000
_cell.length_c   1.000
_cell.angle_alpha   90.00
_cell.angle_beta   90.00
_cell.angle_gamma   90.00
#
_symmetry.space_group_name_H-M   'P 1'
#
loop_
_entity.id
_entity.type
_entity.pdbx_description
1 polymer ?
#
loop_
_entity_poly.entity_id
_entity_poly.type
_entity_poly.pdbx_seq_one_letter_code
_entity_poly.pdbx_strand_id
1 'polypeptide(L)'
;MKLPQSQNMIIDMIRNGLGAPLLVIAVLAMLVMPLPPFILDLFFTFNIALALVVLLVSIYALRPLDFSAFPTIILAATMLRLALNIASTRVVLMDGHTGTAAAGAVIESFGDFVVGGNYA
;
A
#
# COMPACT_ATOMS: atom_id res chain seq x y z
N MET A 1 15.15 -47.14 14.55
CA MET A 1 15.25 -45.73 14.97
C MET A 1 14.46 -44.90 13.95
N LYS A 2 13.14 -44.71 14.17
CA LYS A 2 12.22 -44.09 13.20
C LYS A 2 12.24 -42.57 13.39
N LEU A 3 12.70 -41.86 12.36
CA LEU A 3 12.77 -40.40 12.28
C LEU A 3 11.35 -39.78 12.20
N PRO A 4 11.17 -38.54 12.68
CA PRO A 4 9.88 -37.92 13.00
C PRO A 4 8.99 -37.66 11.78
N GLN A 5 7.73 -38.14 11.83
CA GLN A 5 6.76 -38.07 10.74
C GLN A 5 6.07 -36.69 10.55
N SER A 6 6.41 -35.66 11.34
CA SER A 6 5.75 -34.35 11.23
C SER A 6 6.26 -33.50 10.06
N GLN A 7 7.43 -33.82 9.48
CA GLN A 7 8.02 -33.05 8.38
C GLN A 7 7.46 -33.45 6.99
N ASN A 8 6.90 -34.66 6.88
CA ASN A 8 6.38 -35.19 5.61
C ASN A 8 4.98 -34.66 5.27
N MET A 9 4.22 -34.17 6.26
CA MET A 9 2.87 -33.63 6.06
C MET A 9 2.86 -32.39 5.16
N ILE A 10 3.88 -31.51 5.30
CA ILE A 10 4.02 -30.31 4.47
C ILE A 10 4.32 -30.70 3.02
N ILE A 11 5.16 -31.71 2.81
CA ILE A 11 5.58 -32.17 1.48
C ILE A 11 4.42 -32.91 0.77
N ASP A 12 3.65 -33.71 1.51
CA ASP A 12 2.47 -34.40 0.98
C ASP A 12 1.35 -33.42 0.61
N MET A 13 1.21 -32.32 1.36
CA MET A 13 0.24 -31.25 1.04
C MET A 13 0.61 -30.52 -0.26
N ILE A 14 1.91 -30.29 -0.52
CA ILE A 14 2.40 -29.71 -1.78
C ILE A 14 2.17 -30.67 -2.95
N ARG A 15 2.35 -31.98 -2.75
CA ARG A 15 2.20 -33.02 -3.80
C ARG A 15 0.74 -33.27 -4.22
N ASN A 16 -0.23 -33.00 -3.35
CA ASN A 16 -1.67 -33.22 -3.58
C ASN A 16 -2.40 -32.03 -4.24
N GLY A 17 -1.67 -31.03 -4.76
CA GLY A 17 -2.30 -29.86 -5.42
C GLY A 17 -2.95 -28.84 -4.47
N LEU A 18 -2.84 -29.04 -3.15
CA LEU A 18 -3.32 -28.10 -2.13
C LEU A 18 -2.42 -26.86 -1.98
N GLY A 19 -1.27 -26.82 -2.65
CA GLY A 19 -0.36 -25.67 -2.62
C GLY A 19 -0.97 -24.38 -3.18
N ALA A 20 -1.76 -24.46 -4.24
CA ALA A 20 -2.43 -23.29 -4.83
C ALA A 20 -3.49 -22.67 -3.88
N PRO A 21 -4.44 -23.43 -3.29
CA PRO A 21 -5.37 -22.87 -2.33
C PRO A 21 -4.69 -22.35 -1.05
N LEU A 22 -3.60 -22.98 -0.58
CA LEU A 22 -2.84 -22.46 0.57
C LEU A 22 -2.19 -21.11 0.27
N LEU A 23 -1.64 -20.96 -0.94
CA LEU A 23 -1.01 -19.73 -1.41
C LEU A 23 -2.06 -18.62 -1.55
N VAL A 24 -3.24 -18.93 -2.09
CA VAL A 24 -4.38 -18.00 -2.13
C VAL A 24 -4.79 -17.57 -0.72
N ILE A 25 -4.92 -18.51 0.22
CA ILE A 25 -5.26 -18.20 1.62
C ILE A 25 -4.16 -17.35 2.28
N ALA A 26 -2.89 -17.59 2.01
CA ALA A 26 -1.78 -16.79 2.52
C ALA A 26 -1.77 -15.34 1.96
N VAL A 27 -2.09 -15.17 0.66
CA VAL A 27 -2.26 -13.86 0.03
C VAL A 27 -3.48 -13.14 0.59
N LEU A 28 -4.59 -13.86 0.80
CA LEU A 28 -5.77 -13.32 1.49
C LEU A 28 -5.46 -12.93 2.94
N ALA A 29 -4.64 -13.70 3.66
CA ALA A 29 -4.21 -13.38 5.02
C ALA A 29 -3.30 -12.14 5.08
N MET A 30 -2.43 -11.94 4.08
CA MET A 30 -1.62 -10.73 3.93
C MET A 30 -2.48 -9.50 3.61
N LEU A 31 -3.57 -9.67 2.85
CA LEU A 31 -4.64 -8.66 2.70
C LEU A 31 -5.44 -8.42 3.99
N VAL A 32 -5.27 -9.22 5.04
CA VAL A 32 -6.03 -9.12 6.31
C VAL A 32 -5.22 -8.45 7.44
N MET A 33 -3.91 -8.21 7.34
CA MET A 33 -3.14 -7.58 8.44
C MET A 33 -3.19 -6.02 8.44
N PRO A 34 -3.84 -5.37 9.44
CA PRO A 34 -4.03 -3.91 9.54
C PRO A 34 -2.72 -3.12 9.61
N LEU A 35 -2.53 -2.15 8.71
CA LEU A 35 -1.53 -1.11 8.89
C LEU A 35 -2.12 0.00 9.77
N PRO A 36 -1.40 0.47 10.81
CA PRO A 36 -1.88 1.57 11.65
C PRO A 36 -2.12 2.85 10.83
N PRO A 37 -3.24 3.57 11.04
CA PRO A 37 -3.58 4.80 10.29
C PRO A 37 -2.51 5.89 10.34
N PHE A 38 -1.79 6.02 11.47
CA PHE A 38 -0.72 7.02 11.64
C PHE A 38 0.41 6.88 10.61
N ILE A 39 0.83 5.64 10.33
CA ILE A 39 1.91 5.37 9.37
C ILE A 39 1.43 5.68 7.96
N LEU A 40 0.17 5.38 7.67
CA LEU A 40 -0.46 5.66 6.39
C LEU A 40 -0.47 7.16 6.13
N ASP A 41 -0.94 7.98 7.07
CA ASP A 41 -0.98 9.43 6.95
C ASP A 41 0.42 10.01 6.65
N LEU A 42 1.44 9.56 7.38
CA LEU A 42 2.82 10.01 7.15
C LEU A 42 3.29 9.73 5.71
N PHE A 43 3.10 8.50 5.23
CA PHE A 43 3.52 8.13 3.88
C PHE A 43 2.67 8.82 2.80
N PHE A 44 1.38 9.06 3.05
CA PHE A 44 0.49 9.74 2.12
C PHE A 44 0.88 11.22 1.99
N THR A 45 1.09 11.92 3.11
CA THR A 45 1.61 13.29 3.13
C THR A 45 2.98 13.38 2.47
N PHE A 46 3.88 12.44 2.76
CA PHE A 46 5.19 12.37 2.13
C PHE A 46 5.09 12.15 0.61
N ASN A 47 4.18 11.28 0.14
CA ASN A 47 3.97 11.05 -1.28
C ASN A 47 3.52 12.31 -2.01
N ILE A 48 2.59 13.07 -1.43
CA ILE A 48 2.11 14.34 -1.99
C ILE A 48 3.25 15.36 -2.03
N ALA A 49 4.00 15.52 -0.94
CA ALA A 49 5.13 16.43 -0.88
C ALA A 49 6.21 16.06 -1.91
N LEU A 50 6.57 14.78 -2.03
CA LEU A 50 7.52 14.28 -3.01
C LEU A 50 7.02 14.56 -4.44
N ALA A 51 5.74 14.33 -4.72
CA ALA A 51 5.16 14.62 -6.04
C ALA A 51 5.24 16.11 -6.39
N LEU A 52 5.02 17.01 -5.42
CA LEU A 52 5.18 18.45 -5.61
C LEU A 52 6.64 18.85 -5.83
N VAL A 53 7.59 18.25 -5.09
CA VAL A 53 9.02 18.49 -5.31
C VAL A 53 9.44 18.05 -6.70
N VAL A 54 9.04 16.84 -7.12
CA VAL A 54 9.32 16.34 -8.48
C VAL A 54 8.70 17.25 -9.53
N LEU A 55 7.46 17.70 -9.35
CA LEU A 55 6.81 18.66 -10.24
C LEU A 55 7.62 19.97 -10.34
N LEU A 56 8.04 20.53 -9.21
CA LEU A 56 8.82 21.75 -9.16
C LEU A 56 10.18 21.58 -9.85
N VAL A 57 10.87 20.49 -9.58
CA VAL A 57 12.12 20.13 -10.27
C VAL A 57 11.88 19.98 -11.77
N SER A 58 10.78 19.37 -12.20
CA SER A 58 10.43 19.21 -13.62
C SER A 58 10.24 20.55 -14.33
N ILE A 59 9.64 21.53 -13.66
CA ILE A 59 9.36 22.87 -14.20
C ILE A 59 10.64 23.72 -14.28
N TYR A 60 11.56 23.57 -13.31
CA TYR A 60 12.76 24.40 -13.21
C TYR A 60 14.07 23.71 -13.66
N ALA A 61 14.06 22.43 -14.01
CA ALA A 61 15.25 21.70 -14.44
C ALA A 61 15.77 22.20 -15.79
N LEU A 62 16.98 22.77 -15.79
CA LEU A 62 17.65 23.34 -16.96
C LEU A 62 18.79 22.45 -17.50
N ARG A 63 19.20 21.37 -16.79
CA ARG A 63 20.38 20.56 -17.13
C ARG A 63 20.05 19.08 -17.41
N PRO A 64 20.58 18.49 -18.51
CA PRO A 64 20.43 17.06 -18.85
C PRO A 64 20.97 16.06 -17.82
N LEU A 65 21.86 16.47 -16.91
CA LEU A 65 22.43 15.57 -15.91
C LEU A 65 21.39 15.19 -14.82
N ASP A 66 20.45 16.10 -14.52
CA ASP A 66 19.30 15.84 -13.65
C ASP A 66 18.36 14.79 -14.27
N PHE A 67 18.34 14.65 -15.61
CA PHE A 67 17.51 13.66 -16.31
C PHE A 67 17.94 12.21 -16.07
N SER A 68 19.16 11.94 -15.59
CA SER A 68 19.58 10.55 -15.35
C SER A 68 18.98 9.97 -14.06
N ALA A 69 18.86 10.79 -13.01
CA ALA A 69 18.23 10.40 -11.74
C ALA A 69 16.70 10.53 -11.78
N PHE A 70 16.19 11.39 -12.66
CA PHE A 70 14.78 11.75 -12.73
C PHE A 70 13.83 10.55 -13.02
N PRO A 71 14.09 9.66 -14.01
CA PRO A 71 13.28 8.46 -14.24
C PRO A 71 13.25 7.52 -13.03
N THR A 72 14.38 7.38 -12.32
CA THR A 72 14.47 6.52 -11.14
C THR A 72 13.67 7.07 -9.97
N ILE A 73 13.72 8.39 -9.74
CA ILE A 73 12.92 9.06 -8.70
C ILE A 73 11.43 8.93 -9.01
N ILE A 74 11.03 9.11 -10.27
CA ILE A 74 9.65 8.93 -10.69
C ILE A 74 9.21 7.47 -10.51
N LEU A 75 10.03 6.49 -10.90
CA LEU A 75 9.74 5.07 -10.71
C LEU A 75 9.58 4.71 -9.22
N ALA A 76 10.44 5.24 -8.35
CA ALA A 76 10.32 5.03 -6.92
C ALA A 76 9.04 5.70 -6.36
N ALA A 77 8.73 6.92 -6.79
CA ALA A 77 7.53 7.64 -6.39
C ALA A 77 6.25 6.93 -6.84
N THR A 78 6.23 6.34 -8.05
CA THR A 78 5.08 5.57 -8.54
C THR A 78 4.92 4.25 -7.80
N MET A 79 6.01 3.55 -7.46
CA MET A 79 5.92 2.35 -6.61
C MET A 79 5.39 2.66 -5.21
N LEU A 80 5.86 3.74 -4.57
CA LEU A 80 5.32 4.22 -3.29
C LEU A 80 3.81 4.52 -3.42
N ARG A 81 3.41 5.14 -4.52
CA ARG A 81 2.00 5.45 -4.81
C ARG A 81 1.14 4.19 -4.93
N LEU A 82 1.63 3.16 -5.64
CA LEU A 82 0.94 1.88 -5.76
C LEU A 82 0.77 1.19 -4.39
N ALA A 83 1.83 1.17 -3.58
CA ALA A 83 1.79 0.59 -2.24
C ALA A 83 0.79 1.31 -1.33
N LEU A 84 0.78 2.65 -1.34
CA LEU A 84 -0.14 3.45 -0.54
C LEU A 84 -1.59 3.30 -0.97
N ASN A 85 -1.86 3.16 -2.26
CA ASN A 85 -3.22 2.93 -2.76
C ASN A 85 -3.78 1.57 -2.32
N ILE A 86 -2.95 0.52 -2.30
CA ILE A 86 -3.36 -0.80 -1.81
C ILE A 86 -3.57 -0.74 -0.28
N ALA A 87 -2.68 -0.09 0.45
CA ALA A 87 -2.81 0.06 1.90
C ALA A 87 -4.04 0.90 2.29
N SER A 88 -4.31 2.01 1.60
CA SER A 88 -5.44 2.91 1.88
C SER A 88 -6.78 2.27 1.63
N THR A 89 -6.97 1.62 0.47
CA THR A 89 -8.22 0.92 0.16
C THR A 89 -8.53 -0.17 1.18
N ARG A 90 -7.51 -0.88 1.67
CA ARG A 90 -7.67 -1.88 2.70
C ARG A 90 -8.09 -1.29 4.05
N VAL A 91 -7.44 -0.23 4.51
CA VAL A 91 -7.81 0.45 5.77
C VAL A 91 -9.21 1.07 5.65
N VAL A 92 -9.54 1.71 4.53
CA VAL A 92 -10.88 2.27 4.28
C VAL A 92 -11.96 1.18 4.28
N LEU A 93 -11.72 0.02 3.68
CA LEU A 93 -12.72 -1.06 3.63
C LEU A 93 -12.88 -1.80 4.96
N MET A 94 -11.82 -1.89 5.77
CA MET A 94 -11.90 -2.55 7.08
C MET A 94 -12.41 -1.63 8.18
N ASP A 95 -11.89 -0.42 8.26
CA ASP A 95 -12.10 0.48 9.41
C ASP A 95 -13.04 1.64 9.06
N GLY A 96 -13.37 1.87 7.78
CA GLY A 96 -14.24 2.97 7.35
C GLY A 96 -15.68 2.90 7.87
N HIS A 97 -16.16 1.72 8.31
CA HIS A 97 -17.46 1.58 8.98
C HIS A 97 -17.50 2.22 10.38
N THR A 98 -16.33 2.49 10.98
CA THR A 98 -16.22 3.16 12.29
C THR A 98 -16.17 4.68 12.18
N GLY A 99 -16.17 5.22 10.95
CA GLY A 99 -16.11 6.66 10.64
C GLY A 99 -14.96 6.98 9.66
N THR A 100 -15.06 8.11 8.97
CA THR A 100 -14.02 8.62 8.04
C THR A 100 -12.68 8.85 8.73
N ALA A 101 -12.71 9.30 9.99
CA ALA A 101 -11.54 9.49 10.84
C ALA A 101 -10.72 8.21 11.09
N ALA A 102 -11.33 7.02 10.97
CA ALA A 102 -10.63 5.76 11.21
C ALA A 102 -9.67 5.38 10.08
N ALA A 103 -9.86 5.93 8.88
CA ALA A 103 -8.97 5.67 7.75
C ALA A 103 -7.65 6.44 7.82
N GLY A 104 -7.59 7.51 8.61
CA GLY A 104 -6.48 8.46 8.68
C GLY A 104 -6.96 9.89 8.50
N ALA A 105 -6.32 10.84 9.17
CA ALA A 105 -6.71 12.25 9.15
C ALA A 105 -6.50 12.88 7.77
N VAL A 106 -5.49 12.42 7.02
CA VAL A 106 -5.24 12.91 5.66
C VAL A 106 -6.33 12.42 4.71
N ILE A 107 -6.72 11.15 4.81
CA ILE A 107 -7.79 10.58 3.98
C ILE A 107 -9.13 11.26 4.27
N GLU A 108 -9.47 11.48 5.54
CA GLU A 108 -10.69 12.18 5.95
C GLU A 108 -10.75 13.60 5.40
N SER A 109 -9.70 14.40 5.65
CA SER A 109 -9.66 15.80 5.20
C SER A 109 -9.64 15.94 3.67
N PHE A 110 -9.00 15.02 2.94
CA PHE A 110 -9.13 14.96 1.48
C PHE A 110 -10.55 14.57 1.05
N GLY A 111 -11.20 13.64 1.75
CA GLY A 111 -12.58 13.24 1.50
C GLY A 111 -13.54 14.41 1.65
N ASP A 112 -13.47 15.12 2.77
CA ASP A 112 -14.30 16.30 3.05
C ASP A 112 -14.09 17.41 2.02
N PHE A 113 -12.82 17.66 1.64
CA PHE A 113 -12.48 18.67 0.63
C PHE A 113 -13.04 18.31 -0.76
N VAL A 114 -12.97 17.05 -1.17
CA VAL A 114 -13.42 16.61 -2.50
C VAL A 114 -14.94 16.49 -2.60
N VAL A 115 -15.61 16.01 -1.54
CA VAL A 115 -17.07 15.82 -1.51
C VAL A 115 -17.82 17.14 -1.24
N GLY A 116 -17.13 18.16 -0.72
CA GLY A 116 -17.66 19.51 -0.60
C GLY A 116 -18.87 19.64 0.34
N GLY A 117 -19.03 18.70 1.29
CA GLY A 117 -20.08 18.75 2.32
C GLY A 117 -21.46 18.24 1.92
N ASN A 118 -21.65 17.61 0.75
CA ASN A 118 -22.95 17.07 0.34
C ASN A 118 -23.20 15.64 0.87
N TYR A 119 -23.31 15.49 2.19
CA TYR A 119 -23.80 14.26 2.85
C TYR A 119 -25.33 14.28 3.07
N ALA A 120 -26.07 14.96 2.18
CA ALA A 120 -27.53 15.11 2.26
C ALA A 120 -28.27 14.03 1.46
#